data_AF-X0XEY9-F1
#
_entry.id   AF-X0XEY9-F1
#
_cell.length_a   1.000
_cell.length_b   1.000
_cell.length_c   1.000
_cell.angle_alpha   90.00
_cell.angle_beta   90.00
_cell.angle_gamma   90.00
#
_symmetry.space_group_name_H-M   'P 1'
#
loop_
_entity.id
_entity.type
_entity.pdbx_description
1 polymer ?
#
loop_
_entity_poly.entity_id
_entity_poly.type
_entity_poly.pdbx_seq_one_letter_code
_entity_poly.pdbx_strand_id
1 'polypeptide(L)' 'MPFDRPDIIRPPSEWMSYYLPLTGGCSNNTCTFCAYCRSKLRIRDIEGVKEEIDALALYTQRGIRLPAMPGIVY' A
#
# COMPACT_ATOMS: atom_id res chain seq x y z
N MET A 1 0.88 -10.38 12.13
CA MET A 1 1.90 -10.45 11.06
C MET A 1 1.94 -9.09 10.40
N PRO A 2 3.12 -8.49 10.17
CA PRO A 2 3.23 -7.22 9.48
C PRO A 2 2.61 -7.31 8.08
N PHE A 3 1.97 -6.24 7.64
CA PHE A 3 1.43 -6.11 6.30
C PHE A 3 2.59 -5.95 5.31
N ASP A 4 2.65 -6.82 4.30
CA ASP A 4 3.66 -6.79 3.25
C ASP A 4 3.14 -6.01 2.05
N ARG A 5 3.87 -4.97 1.64
CA ARG A 5 3.47 -4.10 0.54
C ARG A 5 3.91 -4.72 -0.78
N PRO A 6 3.00 -4.91 -1.75
CA PRO A 6 3.38 -5.49 -3.02
C PRO A 6 4.27 -4.54 -3.82
N ASP A 7 5.21 -5.09 -4.57
CA ASP A 7 5.93 -4.36 -5.60
C ASP A 7 4.95 -3.91 -6.70
N ILE A 8 5.03 -2.64 -7.06
CA ILE A 8 4.18 -2.03 -8.10
C ILE A 8 5.04 -1.34 -9.14
N ILE A 9 4.59 -1.41 -10.39
CA ILE A 9 5.09 -0.56 -11.46
C ILE A 9 4.06 0.54 -11.65
N ARG A 10 4.45 1.80 -11.40
CA ARG A 10 3.63 2.96 -11.71
C ARG A 10 3.98 3.49 -13.10
N PRO A 11 3.04 3.55 -14.05
CA PRO A 11 3.30 4.14 -15.35
C PRO A 11 3.62 5.64 -15.21
N PRO A 12 4.24 6.27 -16.22
CA PRO A 12 4.57 7.69 -16.18
C PRO A 12 3.38 8.62 -15.92
N SER A 13 2.15 8.24 -16.26
CA SER A 13 0.95 9.02 -15.94
C SER A 13 0.60 9.04 -14.45
N GLU A 14 1.09 8.07 -13.67
CA GLU A 14 0.80 7.89 -12.24
C GLU A 14 2.00 8.21 -11.35
N TRP A 15 3.04 8.85 -11.88
CA TRP A 15 4.30 9.08 -11.17
C TRP A 15 4.15 9.90 -9.88
N MET A 16 3.13 10.77 -9.81
CA MET A 16 2.75 11.53 -8.60
C MET A 16 1.62 10.88 -7.78
N SER A 17 1.07 9.76 -8.24
CA SER A 17 -0.03 9.06 -7.54
C SER A 17 0.52 8.20 -6.42
N TYR A 18 -0.11 8.23 -5.26
CA TYR A 18 0.24 7.37 -4.15
C TYR A 18 -0.57 6.07 -4.18
N TYR A 19 0.11 4.92 -4.20
CA TYR A 19 -0.54 3.61 -4.11
C TYR A 19 -0.69 3.21 -2.64
N LEU A 20 -1.91 3.25 -2.10
CA LEU A 20 -2.19 2.82 -0.72
C LEU A 20 -2.88 1.45 -0.72
N PRO A 21 -2.16 0.35 -0.46
CA PRO A 21 -2.80 -0.95 -0.43
C PRO A 21 -3.51 -1.18 0.91
N LEU A 22 -4.80 -1.51 0.81
CA LEU A 22 -5.66 -1.82 1.96
C LEU A 22 -5.84 -3.32 2.17
N THR A 23 -5.66 -4.09 1.10
CA THR A 23 -5.78 -5.54 1.10
C THR A 23 -4.59 -6.16 0.38
N GLY A 24 -4.28 -7.39 0.75
CA GLY A 24 -3.32 -8.24 0.06
C GLY A 24 -3.98 -9.55 -0.35
N GLY A 25 -3.58 -10.08 -1.50
CA GLY A 25 -4.08 -11.33 -2.04
C GLY A 25 -5.49 -11.26 -2.67
N CYS A 26 -6.20 -12.38 -2.70
CA CYS A 26 -7.46 -12.51 -3.44
C CYS A 26 -8.56 -13.17 -2.60
N SER A 27 -9.79 -12.69 -2.71
CA SER A 27 -10.98 -13.29 -2.08
C SER A 27 -11.56 -14.46 -2.89
N ASN A 28 -11.36 -14.47 -4.22
CA ASN A 28 -11.99 -15.43 -5.11
C ASN A 28 -11.16 -16.72 -5.32
N ASN A 29 -9.84 -16.60 -5.51
CA ASN A 29 -8.86 -17.70 -5.71
C ASN A 29 -9.23 -18.82 -6.71
N THR A 30 -10.24 -18.64 -7.57
CA THR A 30 -10.70 -19.64 -8.54
C THR A 30 -10.42 -19.25 -10.00
N CYS A 31 -9.89 -18.06 -10.25
CA CYS A 31 -9.61 -17.60 -11.60
C CYS A 31 -8.50 -18.44 -12.25
N THR A 32 -8.75 -18.93 -13.46
CA THR A 32 -7.79 -19.76 -14.21
C THR A 32 -6.69 -18.94 -14.91
N PHE A 33 -6.91 -17.64 -15.12
CA PHE A 33 -5.99 -16.75 -15.84
C PHE A 33 -5.10 -15.90 -14.92
N CYS A 34 -5.48 -15.72 -13.65
CA CYS A 34 -4.85 -14.74 -12.78
C CYS A 34 -3.68 -15.36 -12.01
N ALA A 35 -2.47 -14.87 -12.26
CA ALA A 35 -1.26 -15.31 -11.57
C ALA A 35 -1.27 -15.02 -10.05
N TYR A 36 -2.12 -14.08 -9.60
CA TYR A 36 -2.25 -13.69 -8.18
C TYR A 36 -3.26 -14.52 -7.38
N CYS A 37 -4.04 -15.41 -8.03
CA CYS A 37 -5.16 -16.14 -7.39
C CYS A 37 -4.75 -17.30 -6.47
N ARG A 38 -3.55 -17.28 -5.88
CA ARG A 38 -3.07 -18.32 -4.94
C ARG A 38 -2.73 -17.80 -3.54
N SER A 39 -2.89 -16.51 -3.30
CA SER A 39 -2.65 -15.87 -2.01
C SER A 39 -3.94 -15.63 -1.24
N LYS A 40 -3.98 -16.06 0.03
CA LYS A 40 -5.09 -15.79 0.95
C LYS A 40 -5.33 -14.28 1.08
N LEU A 41 -6.60 -13.89 1.08
CA LEU A 41 -7.00 -12.51 1.37
C LEU A 41 -6.50 -12.09 2.75
N ARG A 42 -5.90 -10.91 2.81
CA ARG A 42 -5.47 -10.23 4.03
C ARG A 42 -5.99 -8.80 3.99
N ILE A 43 -6.48 -8.31 5.12
CA ILE A 43 -6.93 -6.94 5.28
C ILE A 43 -5.94 -6.24 6.20
N ARG A 44 -5.52 -5.03 5.84
CA ARG A 44 -4.60 -4.22 6.64
C ARG A 44 -5.32 -3.64 7.85
N ASP A 45 -4.58 -3.49 8.94
CA ASP A 45 -5.09 -2.81 10.13
C ASP A 45 -5.40 -1.33 9.83
N ILE A 46 -6.54 -0.85 10.34
CA ILE A 46 -7.05 0.48 9.99
C ILE A 46 -6.25 1.61 10.67
N GLU A 47 -5.69 1.37 11.86
CA GLU A 47 -4.88 2.36 12.56
C GLU A 47 -3.59 2.60 11.78
N GLY A 48 -2.92 1.52 11.39
CA GLY A 48 -1.71 1.60 10.56
C GLY A 48 -1.94 2.19 9.16
N VAL A 49 -3.16 2.15 8.62
CA VAL A 49 -3.52 2.86 7.38
C VAL A 49 -3.65 4.35 7.62
N LYS A 50 -4.33 4.75 8.71
CA LYS A 50 -4.52 6.16 9.06
C LYS A 50 -3.19 6.84 9.37
N GLU A 51 -2.31 6.19 10.13
CA GLU A 51 -0.97 6.69 10.42
C GLU A 51 -0.16 6.95 9.14
N GLU A 52 -0.30 6.08 8.13
CA GLU A 52 0.34 6.28 6.82
C GLU A 52 -0.23 7.47 6.05
N ILE A 53 -1.56 7.64 6.07
CA ILE A 53 -2.22 8.79 5.45
C ILE A 53 -1.76 10.09 6.11
N ASP A 54 -1.72 10.13 7.44
CA ASP A 54 -1.30 11.32 8.19
C ASP A 54 0.17 11.66 7.92
N ALA A 55 1.04 10.66 7.85
CA ALA A 55 2.45 10.83 7.50
C ALA A 55 2.64 11.39 6.08
N LEU A 56 1.91 10.84 5.10
CA LEU A 56 1.95 11.30 3.71
C LEU A 56 1.40 12.73 3.60
N ALA A 57 0.31 13.05 4.30
CA ALA A 57 -0.27 14.39 4.34
C ALA A 57 0.72 15.41 4.89
N LEU A 58 1.41 15.07 6.00
CA LEU A 58 2.43 15.93 6.60
C LEU A 58 3.61 16.17 5.65
N TYR A 59 4.05 15.14 4.94
CA TYR A 59 5.10 15.27 3.93
C TYR A 59 4.68 16.12 2.75
N THR A 60 3.49 15.86 2.20
CA THR A 60 2.98 16.58 1.02
C THR A 60 2.74 18.05 1.31
N GLN A 61 2.28 18.38 2.52
CA GLN A 61 1.96 19.75 2.92
C GLN A 61 3.16 20.54 3.46
N ARG A 62 4.08 19.87 4.17
CA ARG A 62 5.14 20.55 4.96
C ARG A 62 6.55 20.02 4.69
N GLY A 63 6.71 18.97 3.87
CA GLY A 63 8.00 18.36 3.59
C GLY A 63 8.60 17.57 4.76
N ILE A 64 7.82 17.26 5.80
CA ILE A 64 8.31 16.59 7.01
C ILE A 64 8.23 15.08 6.84
N ARG A 65 9.31 14.37 7.21
CA ARG A 65 9.38 12.90 7.25
C ARG A 65 9.41 12.42 8.69
N LEU A 66 8.59 11.42 9.01
CA LEU A 66 8.50 10.80 10.32
C LEU A 66 9.46 9.61 10.39
N PRO A 67 10.33 9.51 11.41
CA PRO A 67 11.30 8.41 11.51
C PRO A 67 10.65 7.04 11.78
N ALA A 68 9.42 7.02 12.31
CA ALA A 68 8.66 5.79 12.54
C ALA A 68 8.06 5.19 11.25
N MET A 69 8.02 5.95 10.15
CA MET A 69 7.37 5.53 8.91
C MET A 69 8.39 5.02 7.89
N PRO A 70 8.06 3.97 7.12
CA PRO A 70 8.93 3.47 6.07
C PRO A 70 9.15 4.51 4.95
N GLY A 71 10.33 4.48 4.32
CA GLY A 71 10.68 5.45 3.27
C GLY A 71 9.75 5.46 2.06
N ILE A 72 9.05 4.34 1.77
CA ILE A 72 8.09 4.22 0.65
C ILE A 72 6.86 5.14 0.78
N VAL A 73 6.66 5.75 1.96
CA VAL A 73 5.58 6.72 2.20
C VAL A 73 5.89 8.11 1.61
N TYR A 74 7.16 8.39 1.27
CA TYR A 74 7.66 9.70 0.85
C TYR A 74 8.20 9.70 -0.58
#